data_AF-A0A958BHY7-F1
#
_entry.id   AF-A0A958BHY7-F1
#
_cell.length_a   1.000
_cell.length_b   1.000
_cell.length_c   1.000
_cell.angle_alpha   90.00
_cell.angle_beta   90.00
_cell.angle_gamma   90.00
#
_symmetry.space_group_name_H-M   'P 1'
#
loop_
_entity.id
_entity.type
_entity.pdbx_description
1 polymer ?
#
loop_
_entity_poly.entity_id
_entity_poly.type
_entity_poly.pdbx_seq_one_letter_code
_entity_poly.pdbx_strand_id
1 'polypeptide(L)'
;MRRARAALLVLAALLCAGCGAKAPDHPEELKIQVMKFLREVELKDYDGAASRIHPTKRAAFVGWITNDAEKVHFTNSQIRVLPTEDELDKMPEDKPKKANVIVSLEYFRLPSTEVKKEVRTQVWLFDEDYERWYLLEGWEP
;
A
#
# COMPACT_ATOMS: atom_id res chain seq x y z
N MET A 1 56.80 -26.02 11.00
CA MET A 1 55.78 -24.96 10.83
C MET A 1 55.02 -25.22 9.53
N ARG A 2 53.86 -25.89 9.60
CA ARG A 2 52.95 -26.10 8.45
C ARG A 2 51.64 -25.39 8.80
N ARG A 3 51.48 -24.15 8.35
CA ARG A 3 50.31 -23.32 8.61
C ARG A 3 49.32 -23.44 7.44
N ALA A 4 48.09 -23.83 7.80
CA ALA A 4 46.81 -23.38 7.25
C ALA A 4 46.66 -23.30 5.72
N ARG A 5 46.14 -24.36 5.10
CA ARG A 5 45.50 -24.30 3.77
C ARG A 5 44.18 -25.09 3.74
N ALA A 6 43.34 -24.91 4.75
CA ALA A 6 42.05 -25.61 4.84
C ALA A 6 40.92 -24.72 5.35
N ALA A 7 40.91 -23.44 4.99
CA ALA A 7 39.87 -22.50 5.43
C ALA A 7 39.45 -21.51 4.32
N LEU A 8 39.42 -21.97 3.06
CA LEU A 8 39.02 -21.13 1.93
C LEU A 8 37.91 -21.77 1.08
N LEU A 9 36.98 -22.48 1.72
CA LEU A 9 35.83 -23.11 1.04
C LEU A 9 34.47 -22.82 1.73
N VAL A 10 34.42 -21.98 2.76
CA VAL A 10 33.18 -21.75 3.55
C VAL A 10 32.58 -20.35 3.37
N LEU A 11 33.24 -19.40 2.70
CA LEU A 11 32.76 -18.00 2.64
C LEU A 11 32.03 -17.57 1.36
N ALA A 12 31.94 -18.42 0.33
CA ALA A 12 31.32 -18.04 -0.95
C ALA A 12 29.84 -18.44 -1.09
N ALA A 13 29.26 -19.13 -0.11
CA ALA A 13 27.87 -19.59 -0.14
C ALA A 13 26.87 -18.64 0.57
N LEU A 14 27.33 -17.47 1.05
CA LEU A 14 26.53 -16.55 1.86
C LEU A 14 25.92 -15.36 1.09
N LEU A 15 26.04 -15.31 -0.24
CA LEU A 15 25.56 -14.16 -1.05
C LEU A 15 24.37 -14.45 -1.97
N CYS A 16 23.81 -15.66 -1.97
CA CYS A 16 22.66 -16.00 -2.82
C CYS A 16 21.30 -15.98 -2.08
N ALA A 17 21.23 -15.38 -0.89
CA ALA A 17 19.95 -14.99 -0.29
C ALA A 17 19.57 -13.59 -0.78
N GLY A 18 19.48 -13.42 -2.09
CA GLY A 18 18.74 -12.29 -2.66
C GLY A 18 17.28 -12.52 -2.33
N CYS A 19 16.78 -11.90 -1.26
CA CYS A 19 15.35 -11.64 -1.16
C CYS A 19 14.96 -10.92 -2.45
N GLY A 20 14.30 -11.63 -3.37
CA GLY A 20 13.78 -11.05 -4.59
C GLY A 20 12.73 -10.02 -4.20
N ALA A 21 13.15 -8.76 -4.05
CA ALA A 21 12.23 -7.65 -3.98
C ALA A 21 11.38 -7.72 -5.25
N LYS A 22 10.06 -7.76 -5.07
CA LYS A 22 9.14 -7.72 -6.20
C LYS A 22 9.26 -6.35 -6.87
N ALA A 23 8.91 -6.28 -8.15
CA ALA A 23 8.91 -5.01 -8.85
C ALA A 23 7.96 -4.01 -8.13
N PRO A 24 8.26 -2.70 -8.07
CA PRO A 24 7.44 -1.73 -7.32
C PRO A 24 5.98 -1.63 -7.78
N ASP A 25 5.71 -2.00 -9.03
CA ASP A 25 4.41 -2.08 -9.67
C ASP A 25 3.70 -3.44 -9.48
N HIS A 26 4.28 -4.36 -8.72
CA HIS A 26 3.71 -5.68 -8.47
C HIS A 26 2.49 -5.58 -7.50
N PRO A 27 1.40 -6.36 -7.66
CA PRO A 27 0.21 -6.32 -6.79
C PRO A 27 0.48 -6.44 -5.27
N GLU A 28 1.40 -7.31 -4.87
CA GLU A 28 1.83 -7.43 -3.46
C GLU A 28 2.48 -6.15 -2.91
N GLU A 29 3.27 -5.41 -3.71
CA GLU A 29 3.82 -4.13 -3.26
C GLU A 29 2.71 -3.08 -3.09
N LEU A 30 1.74 -3.07 -3.99
CA LEU A 30 0.54 -2.25 -3.84
C LEU A 30 -0.24 -2.61 -2.55
N LYS A 31 -0.41 -3.90 -2.24
CA LYS A 31 -1.06 -4.35 -1.02
C LYS A 31 -0.34 -3.82 0.24
N ILE A 32 0.99 -3.85 0.25
CA ILE A 32 1.80 -3.29 1.33
C ILE A 32 1.56 -1.78 1.46
N GLN A 33 1.54 -1.05 0.34
CA GLN A 33 1.27 0.39 0.35
C GLN A 33 -0.14 0.75 0.82
N VAL A 34 -1.17 -0.03 0.43
CA VAL A 34 -2.55 0.14 0.91
C VAL A 34 -2.62 -0.10 2.42
N MET A 35 -2.03 -1.19 2.92
CA MET A 35 -1.99 -1.46 4.36
C MET A 35 -1.32 -0.33 5.13
N LYS A 36 -0.22 0.20 4.59
CA LYS A 36 0.51 1.32 5.19
C LYS A 36 -0.36 2.59 5.22
N PHE A 37 -1.05 2.92 4.13
CA PHE A 37 -2.00 4.02 4.09
C PHE A 37 -3.11 3.88 5.14
N LEU A 38 -3.75 2.70 5.24
CA LEU A 38 -4.80 2.48 6.24
C LEU A 38 -4.27 2.62 7.67
N ARG A 39 -3.05 2.14 7.92
CA ARG A 39 -2.39 2.28 9.23
C ARG A 39 -2.05 3.72 9.57
N GLU A 40 -1.58 4.50 8.60
CA GLU A 40 -1.30 5.94 8.75
C GLU A 40 -2.60 6.69 9.10
N VAL A 41 -3.72 6.39 8.42
CA VAL A 41 -5.05 6.94 8.76
C VAL A 41 -5.50 6.55 10.17
N GLU A 42 -5.36 5.27 10.55
CA GLU A 42 -5.74 4.75 11.87
C GLU A 42 -4.94 5.43 12.99
N LEU A 43 -3.63 5.63 12.79
CA LEU A 43 -2.74 6.27 13.74
C LEU A 43 -2.81 7.80 13.72
N LYS A 44 -3.69 8.38 12.88
CA LYS A 44 -3.81 9.82 12.67
C LYS A 44 -2.52 10.48 12.16
N ASP A 45 -1.67 9.72 11.48
CA ASP A 45 -0.54 10.24 10.72
C ASP A 45 -1.05 10.74 9.35
N TYR A 46 -1.73 11.88 9.38
CA TYR A 46 -2.39 12.44 8.20
C TYR A 46 -1.39 12.93 7.14
N ASP A 47 -0.20 13.34 7.54
CA ASP A 47 0.87 13.70 6.61
C ASP A 47 1.40 12.46 5.88
N GLY A 48 1.64 11.36 6.63
CA GLY A 48 1.99 10.06 6.07
C GLY A 48 0.94 9.57 5.09
N ALA A 49 -0.34 9.59 5.49
CA ALA A 49 -1.45 9.18 4.64
C ALA A 49 -1.59 10.07 3.40
N ALA A 50 -1.48 11.39 3.54
CA ALA A 50 -1.54 12.35 2.43
C ALA A 50 -0.40 12.15 1.41
N SER A 51 0.76 11.65 1.85
CA SER A 51 1.89 11.33 0.97
C SER A 51 1.59 10.18 0.00
N ARG A 52 0.58 9.35 0.30
CA ARG A 52 0.09 8.24 -0.53
C ARG A 52 -0.99 8.66 -1.53
N ILE A 53 -1.56 9.85 -1.34
CA ILE A 53 -2.60 10.39 -2.23
C ILE A 53 -1.93 11.03 -3.45
N HIS A 54 -2.52 10.78 -4.62
CA HIS A 54 -2.10 11.40 -5.86
C HIS A 54 -2.04 12.94 -5.71
N PRO A 55 -0.99 13.63 -6.19
CA PRO A 55 -0.79 15.06 -5.94
C PRO A 55 -2.01 15.93 -6.27
N THR A 56 -2.72 15.61 -7.36
CA THR A 56 -3.92 16.36 -7.80
C THR A 56 -5.13 16.21 -6.87
N LYS A 57 -5.13 15.22 -5.98
CA LYS A 57 -6.22 14.92 -5.05
C LYS A 57 -5.87 15.22 -3.59
N ARG A 58 -4.59 15.48 -3.29
CA ARG A 58 -4.09 15.63 -1.92
C ARG A 58 -4.82 16.73 -1.13
N ALA A 59 -5.10 17.88 -1.76
CA ALA A 59 -5.80 18.97 -1.09
C ALA A 59 -7.23 18.57 -0.66
N ALA A 60 -7.95 17.82 -1.50
CA ALA A 60 -9.28 17.31 -1.17
C ALA A 60 -9.23 16.28 -0.03
N PHE A 61 -8.26 15.35 -0.08
CA PHE A 61 -8.04 14.38 0.98
C PHE A 61 -7.74 15.05 2.32
N VAL A 62 -6.83 16.04 2.34
CA VAL A 62 -6.49 16.79 3.57
C VAL A 62 -7.73 17.48 4.13
N GLY A 63 -8.53 18.15 3.28
CA GLY A 63 -9.78 18.78 3.71
C GLY A 63 -10.78 17.79 4.30
N TRP A 64 -10.89 16.58 3.74
CA TRP A 64 -11.74 15.53 4.29
C TRP A 64 -11.21 15.02 5.64
N ILE A 65 -9.93 14.66 5.71
CA ILE A 65 -9.37 13.96 6.88
C ILE A 65 -9.33 14.86 8.12
N THR A 66 -9.16 16.18 7.95
CA THR A 66 -9.18 17.14 9.06
C THR A 66 -10.58 17.36 9.65
N ASN A 67 -11.65 17.10 8.89
CA ASN A 67 -13.03 17.38 9.32
C ASN A 67 -13.76 16.15 9.87
N ASP A 68 -13.56 14.98 9.25
CA ASP A 68 -14.41 13.82 9.49
C ASP A 68 -13.69 12.62 10.14
N ALA A 69 -12.38 12.49 9.98
CA ALA A 69 -11.68 11.25 10.35
C ALA A 69 -11.44 11.10 11.85
N GLU A 70 -11.38 12.18 12.63
CA GLU A 70 -11.09 12.10 14.08
C GLU A 70 -12.12 11.28 14.87
N LYS A 71 -13.34 11.15 14.34
CA LYS A 71 -14.45 10.45 14.98
C LYS A 71 -14.55 8.97 14.59
N VAL A 72 -13.77 8.52 13.59
CA VAL A 72 -13.85 7.17 13.02
C VAL A 72 -12.77 6.30 13.65
N HIS A 73 -13.16 5.13 14.17
CA HIS A 73 -12.26 4.13 14.72
C HIS A 73 -12.38 2.84 13.93
N PHE A 74 -11.31 2.40 13.30
CA PHE A 74 -11.25 1.13 12.58
C PHE A 74 -11.00 -0.03 13.55
N THR A 75 -11.75 -1.12 13.41
CA THR A 75 -11.59 -2.35 14.19
C THR A 75 -11.01 -3.49 13.37
N ASN A 76 -11.25 -3.49 12.06
CA ASN A 76 -10.75 -4.51 11.14
C ASN A 76 -10.63 -3.96 9.72
N SER A 77 -9.68 -4.49 8.95
CA SER A 77 -9.57 -4.21 7.52
C SER A 77 -9.17 -5.46 6.74
N GLN A 78 -9.80 -5.65 5.58
CA GLN A 78 -9.43 -6.69 4.61
C GLN A 78 -9.23 -6.04 3.25
N ILE A 79 -8.17 -6.46 2.54
CA ILE A 79 -7.78 -5.86 1.27
C ILE A 79 -7.72 -6.96 0.21
N ARG A 80 -8.31 -6.67 -0.95
CA ARG A 80 -8.16 -7.45 -2.17
C ARG A 80 -7.71 -6.53 -3.30
N VAL A 81 -6.56 -6.83 -3.88
CA VAL A 81 -6.01 -6.08 -5.00
C VAL A 81 -6.49 -6.71 -6.32
N LEU A 82 -6.94 -5.88 -7.24
CA LEU A 82 -7.22 -6.19 -8.64
C LEU A 82 -6.50 -5.12 -9.49
N PRO A 83 -5.83 -5.43 -10.59
CA PRO A 83 -5.72 -6.72 -11.25
C PRO A 83 -4.77 -7.71 -10.57
N THR A 84 -4.79 -8.98 -11.01
CA THR A 84 -3.71 -9.93 -10.71
C THR A 84 -2.42 -9.56 -11.44
N GLU A 85 -1.30 -10.20 -11.09
CA GLU A 85 0.00 -9.98 -11.75
C GLU A 85 -0.09 -10.16 -13.27
N ASP A 86 -0.66 -11.29 -13.72
CA ASP A 86 -0.90 -11.58 -15.14
C ASP A 86 -1.76 -10.54 -15.88
N GLU A 87 -2.65 -9.83 -15.16
CA GLU A 87 -3.52 -8.81 -15.74
C GLU A 87 -2.82 -7.45 -15.81
N LEU A 88 -1.93 -7.14 -14.86
CA LEU A 88 -1.06 -5.96 -14.91
C LEU A 88 -0.02 -6.09 -16.04
N ASP A 89 0.56 -7.28 -16.23
CA ASP A 89 1.55 -7.53 -17.29
C ASP A 89 0.96 -7.40 -18.71
N LYS A 90 -0.36 -7.54 -18.83
CA LYS A 90 -1.09 -7.36 -20.11
C LYS A 90 -1.55 -5.92 -20.33
N MET A 91 -1.32 -5.01 -19.37
CA MET A 91 -1.66 -3.62 -19.56
C MET A 91 -0.76 -3.00 -20.64
N PRO A 92 -1.31 -2.17 -21.54
CA PRO A 92 -0.51 -1.47 -22.53
C PRO A 92 0.56 -0.60 -21.86
N GLU A 93 1.81 -0.73 -22.29
CA GLU A 93 2.96 0.04 -21.77
C GLU A 93 2.84 1.55 -22.03
N ASP A 94 1.99 1.96 -22.97
CA ASP A 94 1.73 3.39 -23.29
C ASP A 94 0.75 4.06 -22.31
N LYS A 95 0.23 3.32 -21.32
CA LYS A 95 -0.74 3.81 -20.36
C LYS A 95 -0.25 3.59 -18.93
N PRO A 96 -0.51 4.56 -18.02
CA PRO A 96 -0.14 4.38 -16.63
C PRO A 96 -0.89 3.20 -16.02
N LYS A 97 -0.17 2.34 -15.30
CA LYS A 97 -0.76 1.16 -14.66
C LYS A 97 -1.77 1.59 -13.60
N LYS A 98 -2.93 0.95 -13.61
CA LYS A 98 -4.05 1.26 -12.70
C LYS A 98 -4.52 0.00 -11.99
N ALA A 99 -4.83 0.14 -10.72
CA ALA A 99 -5.34 -0.94 -9.90
C ALA A 99 -6.57 -0.54 -9.09
N ASN A 100 -7.57 -1.42 -9.08
CA ASN A 100 -8.73 -1.35 -8.22
C ASN A 100 -8.49 -2.17 -6.96
N VAL A 101 -8.44 -1.52 -5.81
CA VAL A 101 -8.26 -2.19 -4.52
C VAL A 101 -9.59 -2.21 -3.78
N ILE A 102 -10.14 -3.39 -3.54
CA ILE A 102 -11.33 -3.57 -2.73
C ILE A 102 -10.90 -3.61 -1.26
N VAL A 103 -11.39 -2.66 -0.47
CA VAL A 103 -11.12 -2.57 0.96
C VAL A 103 -12.44 -2.79 1.71
N SER A 104 -12.49 -3.85 2.53
CA SER A 104 -13.55 -4.05 3.52
C SER A 104 -13.07 -3.49 4.85
N LEU A 105 -13.81 -2.54 5.39
CA LEU A 105 -13.53 -1.87 6.66
C LEU A 105 -14.63 -2.21 7.67
N GLU A 106 -14.22 -2.43 8.91
CA GLU A 106 -15.12 -2.42 10.06
C GLU A 106 -14.73 -1.24 10.94
N TYR A 107 -15.70 -0.40 11.31
CA TYR A 107 -15.45 0.81 12.09
C TYR A 107 -16.65 1.22 12.96
N PHE A 108 -16.41 2.05 13.96
CA PHE A 108 -17.47 2.76 14.69
C PHE A 108 -17.18 4.27 14.73
N ARG A 109 -18.20 5.08 15.04
CA ARG A 109 -18.07 6.54 15.16
C ARG A 109 -18.53 7.02 16.52
N LEU A 110 -17.65 7.73 17.24
CA LEU A 110 -17.98 8.27 18.55
C LEU A 110 -19.15 9.27 18.50
N PRO A 111 -20.04 9.27 19.51
CA PRO A 111 -19.98 8.47 20.75
C PRO A 111 -20.54 7.04 20.62
N SER A 112 -21.00 6.60 19.44
CA SER A 112 -21.51 5.23 19.24
C SER A 112 -20.37 4.22 19.15
N THR A 113 -20.56 3.05 19.74
CA THR A 113 -19.65 1.88 19.61
C THR A 113 -20.23 0.80 18.68
N GLU A 114 -21.32 1.09 17.98
CA GLU A 114 -21.88 0.19 16.98
C GLU A 114 -20.92 0.03 15.80
N VAL A 115 -20.48 -1.20 15.57
CA VAL A 115 -19.58 -1.54 14.46
C VAL A 115 -20.37 -1.60 13.17
N LYS A 116 -19.97 -0.76 12.21
CA LYS A 116 -20.45 -0.77 10.84
C LYS A 116 -19.42 -1.48 9.96
N LYS A 117 -19.93 -2.19 8.97
CA LYS A 117 -19.12 -2.81 7.92
C LYS A 117 -19.36 -2.09 6.60
N GLU A 118 -18.28 -1.81 5.90
CA GLU A 118 -18.32 -1.12 4.62
C GLU A 118 -17.32 -1.72 3.65
N VAL A 119 -17.68 -1.81 2.38
CA VAL A 119 -16.80 -2.28 1.32
C VAL A 119 -16.66 -1.17 0.30
N ARG A 120 -15.41 -0.81 -0.03
CA ARG A 120 -15.11 0.23 -1.01
C ARG A 120 -14.14 -0.26 -2.07
N THR A 121 -14.23 0.38 -3.22
CA THR A 121 -13.23 0.25 -4.28
C THR A 121 -12.39 1.51 -4.31
N GLN A 122 -11.09 1.35 -4.16
CA GLN A 122 -10.09 2.39 -4.32
C GLN A 122 -9.43 2.26 -5.69
N VAL A 123 -9.15 3.38 -6.35
CA VAL A 123 -8.39 3.40 -7.60
C VAL A 123 -6.98 3.89 -7.30
N TRP A 124 -5.99 3.07 -7.61
CA TRP A 124 -4.57 3.36 -7.44
C TRP A 124 -3.90 3.49 -8.81
N LEU A 125 -3.01 4.46 -8.94
CA LEU A 125 -2.25 4.75 -10.14
C LEU A 125 -0.76 4.56 -9.85
N PHE A 126 -0.07 3.79 -10.68
CA PHE A 126 1.38 3.69 -10.60
C PHE A 126 2.02 4.87 -11.30
N ASP A 127 2.98 5.48 -10.64
CA ASP A 127 3.84 6.53 -11.15
C ASP A 127 5.22 5.93 -11.41
N GLU A 128 5.64 5.93 -12.68
CA GLU A 128 6.90 5.34 -13.13
C GLU A 128 8.11 6.20 -12.74
N ASP A 129 7.96 7.52 -12.67
CA ASP A 129 9.07 8.43 -12.33
C ASP A 129 9.50 8.26 -10.86
N TYR A 130 8.53 7.96 -9.99
CA TYR A 130 8.75 7.76 -8.55
C TYR A 130 8.66 6.29 -8.10
N GLU A 131 8.45 5.37 -9.04
CA GLU A 131 8.23 3.93 -8.81
C GLU A 131 7.25 3.66 -7.65
N ARG A 132 6.11 4.36 -7.64
CA ARG A 132 5.19 4.38 -6.50
C ARG A 132 3.72 4.34 -6.92
N TRP A 133 2.91 3.66 -6.10
CA TRP A 133 1.46 3.71 -6.21
C TRP A 133 0.88 4.90 -5.45
N TYR A 134 -0.02 5.63 -6.12
CA TYR A 134 -0.78 6.72 -5.53
C TYR A 134 -2.28 6.42 -5.56
N LEU A 135 -2.95 6.67 -4.43
CA LEU A 135 -4.39 6.60 -4.32
C LEU A 135 -5.02 7.79 -5.07
N LEU A 136 -5.82 7.50 -6.08
CA LEU A 136 -6.48 8.47 -6.95
C LEU A 136 -7.96 8.68 -6.61
N GLU A 137 -8.66 7.65 -6.13
CA GLU A 137 -10.09 7.68 -5.78
C GLU A 137 -10.44 6.66 -4.68
N GLY A 138 -11.51 6.90 -3.92
CA GLY A 138 -12.08 5.92 -2.97
C GLY A 138 -11.58 6.01 -1.52
N TRP A 139 -11.01 7.15 -1.09
CA TRP A 139 -10.70 7.38 0.33
C TRP A 139 -11.90 7.84 1.17
N GLU A 140 -12.92 8.43 0.54
CA GLU A 140 -14.10 9.00 1.20
C GLU A 140 -15.09 7.92 1.66
N PRO A 141 -15.81 8.12 2.78
CA PRO A 141 -16.87 7.26 3.30
C PRO A 141 -18.26 7.47 2.74
#